data_AF-A0A661GT12-F1
#
_entry.id   AF-A0A661GT12-F1
#
_cell.length_a   1.000
_cell.length_b   1.000
_cell.length_c   1.000
_cell.angle_alpha   90.00
_cell.angle_beta   90.00
_cell.angle_gamma   90.00
#
_symmetry.space_group_name_H-M   'P 1'
#
loop_
_entity.id
_entity.type
_entity.pdbx_description
1 polymer ?
#
loop_
_entity_poly.entity_id
_entity_poly.type
_entity_poly.pdbx_seq_one_letter_code
_entity_poly.pdbx_strand_id
1 'polypeptide(L)'
;MFANKGRQSGFTLVEIAIVLVIIGLILGGVLKGQVLIDNAKYKNFSKQIDSYRAAIYTFQDRYRGLPGDLLNVSSLDSAAVAGDGDGQIEGGWCDVAGEESCKVWSHLRYAGVISGDPTDTGTTASPTHTYGGLVSSISTGNWANGVTEIKVLTQNIPGQVAQRYDNEFDDGDATKGNVARYGGSGSTYDLDSSLDVFITL
;
A
#
# COMPACT_ATOMS: atom_id res chain seq x y z
N MET A 1 47.06 11.14 -59.77
CA MET A 1 46.26 11.75 -58.69
C MET A 1 46.18 10.72 -57.57
N PHE A 2 47.04 10.83 -56.54
CA PHE A 2 47.13 9.83 -55.47
C PHE A 2 46.18 10.22 -54.32
N ALA A 3 45.20 9.38 -54.05
CA ALA A 3 44.26 9.57 -52.94
C ALA A 3 44.99 9.37 -51.60
N ASN A 4 45.02 10.41 -50.78
CA ASN A 4 45.58 10.35 -49.43
C ASN A 4 44.65 9.49 -48.56
N LYS A 5 45.05 8.24 -48.30
CA LYS A 5 44.30 7.31 -47.46
C LYS A 5 44.56 7.69 -46.00
N GLY A 6 43.64 8.45 -45.41
CA GLY A 6 43.71 8.80 -43.99
C GLY A 6 43.92 7.54 -43.15
N ARG A 7 44.98 7.52 -42.32
CA ARG A 7 45.25 6.39 -41.42
C ARG A 7 44.17 6.41 -40.35
N GLN A 8 43.20 5.52 -40.48
CA GLN A 8 42.19 5.28 -39.45
C GLN A 8 42.91 4.64 -38.25
N SER A 9 43.08 5.43 -37.19
CA SER A 9 43.65 4.93 -35.93
C SER A 9 42.66 3.93 -35.34
N GLY A 10 43.00 2.64 -35.34
CA GLY A 10 42.21 1.62 -34.66
C GLY A 10 42.24 1.87 -33.15
N PHE A 11 41.13 1.60 -32.46
CA PHE A 11 41.08 1.64 -31.00
C PHE A 11 42.09 0.65 -30.41
N THR A 12 42.83 1.09 -29.39
CA THR A 12 43.78 0.23 -28.69
C THR A 12 43.03 -0.75 -27.79
N LEU A 13 43.64 -1.92 -27.54
CA LEU A 13 43.06 -2.93 -26.64
C LEU A 13 42.85 -2.37 -25.22
N VAL A 14 43.73 -1.46 -24.79
CA VAL A 14 43.67 -0.78 -23.50
C VAL A 14 42.46 0.15 -23.40
N GLU A 15 42.14 0.90 -24.45
CA GLU A 15 40.96 1.78 -24.46
C GLU A 15 39.66 0.99 -24.31
N ILE A 16 39.51 -0.13 -25.04
CA ILE A 16 38.33 -0.99 -24.90
C ILE A 16 38.30 -1.66 -23.52
N ALA A 17 39.45 -2.06 -22.97
CA ALA A 17 39.51 -2.68 -21.64
C ALA A 17 39.01 -1.73 -20.53
N ILE A 18 39.42 -0.46 -20.56
CA ILE A 18 38.96 0.53 -19.55
C ILE A 18 37.46 0.80 -19.71
N VAL A 19 36.97 0.91 -20.94
CA VAL A 19 35.54 1.13 -21.21
C VAL A 19 34.69 -0.03 -20.67
N LEU A 20 35.10 -1.28 -20.89
CA LEU A 20 34.38 -2.45 -20.37
C LEU A 20 34.37 -2.51 -18.85
N VAL A 21 35.48 -2.12 -18.18
CA VAL A 21 35.54 -2.04 -16.72
C VAL A 21 34.56 -0.99 -16.20
N ILE A 22 34.53 0.20 -16.79
CA ILE A 22 33.61 1.27 -16.38
C ILE A 22 32.16 0.84 -16.56
N ILE A 23 31.81 0.23 -17.70
CA ILE A 23 30.47 -0.31 -17.95
C ILE A 23 30.12 -1.38 -16.91
N GLY A 24 31.04 -2.30 -16.61
CA GLY A 24 30.83 -3.35 -15.60
C GLY A 24 30.56 -2.78 -14.21
N LEU A 25 31.32 -1.76 -13.80
CA LEU A 25 31.12 -1.07 -12.52
C LEU A 25 29.79 -0.32 -12.45
N ILE A 26 29.41 0.38 -13.53
CA ILE A 26 28.14 1.10 -13.62
C ILE A 26 26.96 0.12 -13.58
N LEU A 27 27.00 -0.94 -14.39
CA LEU A 27 25.93 -1.96 -14.40
C LEU A 27 25.79 -2.64 -13.04
N GLY A 28 26.91 -3.00 -12.39
CA GLY A 28 26.89 -3.55 -11.03
C GLY A 28 26.30 -2.59 -10.00
N GLY A 29 26.65 -1.30 -10.09
CA GLY A 29 26.10 -0.25 -9.22
C GLY A 29 24.59 -0.02 -9.42
N VAL A 30 24.12 0.03 -10.67
CA VAL A 30 22.70 0.26 -11.01
C VAL A 30 21.83 -0.89 -10.54
N LEU A 31 22.25 -2.15 -10.77
CA LEU A 31 21.49 -3.32 -10.32
C LEU A 31 21.32 -3.33 -8.80
N LYS A 32 22.39 -3.02 -8.05
CA LYS A 32 22.30 -2.90 -6.59
C LYS A 32 21.41 -1.73 -6.18
N GLY A 33 21.49 -0.60 -6.89
CA GLY A 33 20.65 0.57 -6.67
C GLY A 33 19.16 0.27 -6.84
N GLN A 34 18.77 -0.46 -7.88
CA GLN A 34 17.39 -0.88 -8.13
C GLN A 34 16.84 -1.72 -6.97
N VAL A 35 17.58 -2.75 -6.55
CA VAL A 35 17.17 -3.61 -5.42
C VAL A 35 17.03 -2.82 -4.11
N LEU A 36 17.88 -1.80 -3.88
CA LEU A 36 17.76 -0.94 -2.71
C LEU A 36 16.49 -0.08 -2.76
N ILE A 37 16.16 0.48 -3.93
CA ILE A 37 14.92 1.26 -4.12
C ILE A 37 13.69 0.39 -3.90
N ASP A 38 13.67 -0.83 -4.46
CA ASP A 38 12.52 -1.73 -4.31
C ASP A 38 12.31 -2.15 -2.85
N ASN A 39 13.40 -2.42 -2.12
CA ASN A 39 13.32 -2.67 -0.68
C ASN A 39 12.87 -1.45 0.11
N ALA A 40 13.28 -0.24 -0.28
CA ALA A 40 12.80 0.99 0.35
C ALA A 40 11.30 1.19 0.12
N LYS A 41 10.81 0.93 -1.10
CA LYS A 41 9.37 0.98 -1.41
C LYS A 41 8.57 -0.01 -0.57
N TYR A 42 9.06 -1.26 -0.47
CA TYR A 42 8.43 -2.29 0.33
C TYR A 42 8.36 -1.92 1.82
N LYS A 43 9.47 -1.44 2.40
CA LYS A 43 9.50 -0.97 3.79
C LYS A 43 8.57 0.20 4.04
N ASN A 44 8.46 1.12 3.08
CA ASN A 44 7.53 2.24 3.17
C ASN A 44 6.08 1.73 3.17
N PHE A 45 5.74 0.80 2.28
CA PHE A 45 4.42 0.16 2.24
C PHE A 45 4.06 -0.52 3.57
N SER A 46 4.92 -1.40 4.09
CA SER A 46 4.68 -2.07 5.39
C SER A 46 4.49 -1.05 6.52
N LYS A 47 5.33 0.00 6.58
CA LYS A 47 5.18 1.08 7.55
C LYS A 47 3.85 1.84 7.42
N GLN A 48 3.32 2.02 6.22
CA GLN A 48 2.01 2.66 6.03
C GLN A 48 0.90 1.82 6.66
N ILE A 49 0.90 0.49 6.46
CA ILE A 49 -0.10 -0.39 7.06
C ILE A 49 -0.03 -0.35 8.59
N ASP A 50 1.16 -0.43 9.16
CA ASP A 50 1.34 -0.32 10.61
C ASP A 50 0.92 1.05 11.15
N SER A 51 1.13 2.12 10.37
CA SER A 51 0.66 3.45 10.72
C SER A 51 -0.87 3.53 10.79
N TYR A 52 -1.59 2.82 9.91
CA TYR A 52 -3.06 2.79 9.95
C TYR A 52 -3.59 1.96 11.12
N ARG A 53 -2.95 0.83 11.45
CA ARG A 53 -3.22 0.07 12.68
C ARG A 53 -3.09 0.96 13.91
N ALA A 54 -1.94 1.63 14.05
CA ALA A 54 -1.69 2.54 15.15
C ALA A 54 -2.68 3.71 15.19
N ALA A 55 -3.10 4.21 14.03
CA ALA A 55 -4.05 5.30 13.94
C ALA A 55 -5.43 4.93 14.49
N ILE A 56 -5.92 3.72 14.18
CA ILE A 56 -7.20 3.24 14.71
C ILE A 56 -7.14 3.07 16.22
N TYR A 57 -6.11 2.41 16.75
CA TYR A 57 -5.98 2.25 18.20
C TYR A 57 -5.86 3.60 18.92
N THR A 58 -5.10 4.54 18.35
CA THR A 58 -5.01 5.91 18.88
C THR A 58 -6.36 6.62 18.90
N PHE A 59 -7.17 6.42 17.86
CA PHE A 59 -8.52 6.99 17.77
C PHE A 59 -9.45 6.36 18.81
N GLN A 60 -9.44 5.03 18.93
CA GLN A 60 -10.24 4.30 19.92
C GLN A 60 -9.89 4.71 21.35
N ASP A 61 -8.60 4.90 21.65
CA ASP A 61 -8.17 5.35 22.98
C ASP A 61 -8.67 6.76 23.31
N ARG A 62 -8.68 7.66 22.31
CA ARG A 62 -9.09 9.06 22.49
C ARG A 62 -10.60 9.23 22.55
N TYR A 63 -11.35 8.58 21.67
CA TYR A 63 -12.79 8.81 21.49
C TYR A 63 -13.67 7.68 22.02
N ARG A 64 -13.08 6.57 22.47
CA ARG A 64 -13.80 5.38 22.98
C ARG A 64 -14.82 4.81 21.99
N GLY A 65 -14.52 4.91 20.69
CA GLY A 65 -15.34 4.38 19.61
C GLY A 65 -14.50 4.13 18.36
N LEU A 66 -15.08 3.47 17.37
CA LEU A 66 -14.42 3.19 16.10
C LEU A 66 -14.51 4.41 15.18
N PRO A 67 -13.43 4.72 14.42
CA PRO A 67 -13.54 5.72 13.36
C PRO A 67 -14.53 5.21 12.30
N GLY A 68 -15.28 6.10 11.66
CA GLY A 68 -16.34 5.77 10.71
C GLY A 68 -17.72 5.55 11.36
N ASP A 69 -17.73 4.89 12.52
CA ASP A 69 -18.90 4.40 13.26
C ASP A 69 -19.35 5.35 14.41
N LEU A 70 -18.66 6.46 14.66
CA LEU A 70 -19.06 7.34 15.77
C LEU A 70 -20.48 7.91 15.60
N LEU A 71 -21.41 7.51 16.47
CA LEU A 71 -22.76 8.09 16.56
C LEU A 71 -22.73 9.58 16.96
N ASN A 72 -21.84 9.94 17.89
CA ASN A 72 -21.69 11.31 18.36
C ASN A 72 -20.31 11.85 18.01
N VAL A 73 -20.28 12.68 16.97
CA VAL A 73 -19.06 13.32 16.45
C VAL A 73 -18.77 14.69 17.06
N SER A 74 -19.60 15.19 17.99
CA SER A 74 -19.37 16.50 18.62
C SER A 74 -18.07 16.59 19.42
N SER A 75 -17.56 15.45 19.91
CA SER A 75 -16.25 15.35 20.56
C SER A 75 -15.08 15.36 19.58
N LEU A 76 -15.33 15.04 18.31
CA LEU A 76 -14.35 14.97 17.23
C LEU A 76 -14.25 16.31 16.50
N ASP A 77 -15.30 16.68 15.77
CA ASP A 77 -15.45 17.94 15.07
C ASP A 77 -16.92 18.15 14.68
N SER A 78 -17.40 19.40 14.72
CA SER A 78 -18.78 19.75 14.30
C SER A 78 -19.07 19.50 12.82
N ALA A 79 -18.05 19.47 11.96
CA ALA A 79 -18.16 19.23 10.53
C ALA A 79 -17.98 17.74 10.16
N ALA A 80 -17.63 16.89 11.12
CA ALA A 80 -17.56 15.46 10.89
C ALA A 80 -18.97 14.87 10.70
N VAL A 81 -19.08 13.84 9.86
CA VAL A 81 -20.33 13.12 9.61
C VAL A 81 -20.37 11.90 10.51
N ALA A 82 -21.46 11.72 11.26
CA ALA A 82 -21.63 10.58 12.15
C ALA A 82 -21.80 9.25 11.38
N GLY A 83 -21.31 8.18 11.99
CA GLY A 83 -21.73 6.80 11.69
C GLY A 83 -23.05 6.48 12.39
N ASP A 84 -23.37 5.19 12.52
CA ASP A 84 -24.55 4.74 13.24
C ASP A 84 -24.30 4.22 14.66
N GLY A 85 -23.04 3.92 15.03
CA GLY A 85 -22.63 3.59 16.39
C GLY A 85 -22.95 2.18 16.82
N ASP A 86 -23.04 1.25 15.87
CA ASP A 86 -23.38 -0.14 16.13
C ASP A 86 -22.16 -1.01 16.48
N GLY A 87 -20.95 -0.45 16.40
CA GLY A 87 -19.70 -1.12 16.74
C GLY A 87 -19.07 -1.89 15.58
N GLN A 88 -19.59 -1.74 14.37
CA GLN A 88 -18.97 -2.23 13.14
C GLN A 88 -18.56 -1.05 12.26
N ILE A 89 -17.85 -1.32 11.17
CA ILE A 89 -17.52 -0.29 10.18
C ILE A 89 -17.98 -0.86 8.85
N GLU A 90 -19.16 -0.47 8.39
CA GLU A 90 -19.74 -0.98 7.14
C GLU A 90 -19.12 -0.35 5.89
N GLY A 91 -19.28 -1.05 4.77
CA GLY A 91 -18.77 -0.65 3.46
C GLY A 91 -17.44 -1.34 3.18
N GLY A 92 -17.44 -2.52 2.57
CA GLY A 92 -16.20 -3.25 2.29
C GLY A 92 -15.21 -2.48 1.39
N TRP A 93 -15.70 -1.47 0.66
CA TRP A 93 -14.95 -0.55 -0.17
C TRP A 93 -15.26 0.87 0.27
N CYS A 94 -14.44 1.83 -0.18
CA CYS A 94 -14.79 3.23 -0.08
C CYS A 94 -15.09 3.79 -1.48
N ASP A 95 -16.28 3.52 -2.00
CA ASP A 95 -16.71 3.96 -3.33
C ASP A 95 -17.89 4.95 -3.29
N VAL A 96 -18.74 4.88 -2.27
CA VAL A 96 -19.89 5.77 -2.08
C VAL A 96 -19.67 6.73 -0.92
N ALA A 97 -19.89 8.02 -1.17
CA ALA A 97 -19.88 9.05 -0.13
C ALA A 97 -21.03 8.80 0.87
N GLY A 98 -20.68 8.33 2.07
CA GLY A 98 -21.64 8.03 3.13
C GLY A 98 -21.42 6.68 3.82
N GLU A 99 -20.64 5.79 3.20
CA GLU A 99 -20.22 4.54 3.83
C GLU A 99 -19.25 4.82 4.99
N GLU A 100 -19.35 4.01 6.03
CA GLU A 100 -18.54 4.20 7.23
C GLU A 100 -17.06 3.97 6.97
N SER A 101 -16.76 3.00 6.11
CA SER A 101 -15.43 2.73 5.57
C SER A 101 -14.73 3.95 4.95
N CYS A 102 -15.49 4.83 4.30
CA CYS A 102 -15.00 6.11 3.81
C CYS A 102 -14.86 7.13 4.93
N LYS A 103 -15.83 7.16 5.85
CA LYS A 103 -15.81 8.07 7.00
C LYS A 103 -14.63 7.79 7.93
N VAL A 104 -14.08 6.57 7.97
CA VAL A 104 -12.86 6.26 8.73
C VAL A 104 -11.76 7.26 8.38
N TRP A 105 -11.49 7.49 7.10
CA TRP A 105 -10.44 8.40 6.66
C TRP A 105 -10.70 9.84 7.11
N SER A 106 -11.93 10.31 6.96
CA SER A 106 -12.35 11.63 7.43
C SER A 106 -12.19 11.77 8.95
N HIS A 107 -12.65 10.78 9.72
CA HIS A 107 -12.59 10.79 11.18
C HIS A 107 -11.14 10.80 11.68
N LEU A 108 -10.27 9.97 11.10
CA LEU A 108 -8.85 9.95 11.45
C LEU A 108 -8.14 11.28 11.14
N ARG A 109 -8.56 12.00 10.08
CA ARG A 109 -8.05 13.32 9.72
C ARG A 109 -8.55 14.42 10.63
N TYR A 110 -9.86 14.44 10.96
CA TYR A 110 -10.41 15.37 11.96
C TYR A 110 -9.74 15.17 13.32
N ALA A 111 -9.41 13.93 13.68
CA ALA A 111 -8.69 13.63 14.91
C ALA A 111 -7.20 14.05 14.88
N GLY A 112 -6.68 14.48 13.72
CA GLY A 112 -5.28 14.82 13.52
C GLY A 112 -4.32 13.64 13.67
N VAL A 113 -4.82 12.40 13.52
CA VAL A 113 -4.02 11.17 13.66
C VAL A 113 -3.31 10.85 12.34
N ILE A 114 -3.96 11.15 11.22
CA ILE A 114 -3.36 11.07 9.88
C ILE A 114 -3.47 12.42 9.18
N SER A 115 -2.57 12.69 8.23
CA SER A 115 -2.62 13.88 7.38
C SER A 115 -3.62 13.73 6.23
N GLY A 116 -4.21 14.85 5.80
CA GLY A 116 -5.08 14.93 4.63
C GLY A 116 -6.22 15.91 4.86
N ASP A 117 -7.02 16.15 3.83
CA ASP A 117 -8.24 16.96 3.97
C ASP A 117 -9.34 16.10 4.62
N PRO A 118 -9.86 16.48 5.80
CA PRO A 118 -10.92 15.72 6.47
C PRO A 118 -12.28 15.83 5.76
N THR A 119 -12.44 16.74 4.80
CA THR A 119 -13.67 16.93 4.03
C THR A 119 -13.76 16.07 2.77
N ASP A 120 -12.68 15.35 2.42
CA ASP A 120 -12.72 14.36 1.33
C ASP A 120 -13.71 13.23 1.68
N THR A 121 -14.49 12.81 0.68
CA THR A 121 -15.52 11.77 0.82
C THR A 121 -15.50 10.81 -0.36
N GLY A 122 -16.02 9.60 -0.18
CA GLY A 122 -16.01 8.58 -1.24
C GLY A 122 -14.57 8.23 -1.64
N THR A 123 -14.37 7.85 -2.89
CA THR A 123 -13.07 7.37 -3.41
C THR A 123 -11.90 8.34 -3.23
N THR A 124 -12.14 9.66 -3.12
CA THR A 124 -11.07 10.64 -2.90
C THR A 124 -10.60 10.68 -1.44
N ALA A 125 -11.37 10.11 -0.51
CA ALA A 125 -10.98 9.99 0.88
C ALA A 125 -9.87 8.93 1.06
N SER A 126 -9.82 7.91 0.20
CA SER A 126 -8.85 6.83 0.27
C SER A 126 -7.42 7.31 -0.04
N PRO A 127 -6.44 7.13 0.87
CA PRO A 127 -5.04 7.42 0.59
C PRO A 127 -4.47 6.49 -0.49
N THR A 128 -3.42 6.94 -1.18
CA THR A 128 -2.63 6.06 -2.08
C THR A 128 -1.46 5.43 -1.34
N HIS A 129 -1.12 4.21 -1.70
CA HIS A 129 0.06 3.52 -1.16
C HIS A 129 1.27 3.63 -2.09
N THR A 130 2.45 3.22 -1.61
CA THR A 130 3.75 3.37 -2.33
C THR A 130 3.77 2.81 -3.75
N TYR A 131 2.99 1.77 -4.04
CA TYR A 131 2.88 1.15 -5.36
C TYR A 131 1.84 1.81 -6.30
N GLY A 132 1.21 2.92 -5.89
CA GLY A 132 0.30 3.73 -6.73
C GLY A 132 -1.18 3.33 -6.72
N GLY A 133 -1.52 2.21 -6.08
CA GLY A 133 -2.89 1.83 -5.77
C GLY A 133 -3.45 2.51 -4.51
N LEU A 134 -4.70 2.20 -4.19
CA LEU A 134 -5.44 2.82 -3.09
C LEU A 134 -5.39 1.93 -1.84
N VAL A 135 -5.32 2.57 -0.68
CA VAL A 135 -5.75 1.99 0.58
C VAL A 135 -7.23 2.33 0.69
N SER A 136 -8.06 1.48 0.10
CA SER A 136 -9.46 1.78 -0.23
C SER A 136 -10.27 2.06 1.03
N SER A 137 -10.34 1.08 1.92
CA SER A 137 -11.21 1.11 3.09
C SER A 137 -10.51 0.52 4.30
N ILE A 138 -11.03 0.91 5.46
CA ILE A 138 -10.91 0.15 6.69
C ILE A 138 -12.34 -0.21 7.08
N SER A 139 -12.63 -1.48 7.22
CA SER A 139 -14.01 -1.96 7.41
C SER A 139 -14.04 -3.26 8.18
N THR A 140 -15.16 -3.52 8.85
CA THR A 140 -15.43 -4.78 9.52
C THR A 140 -16.11 -5.75 8.56
N GLY A 141 -15.53 -6.93 8.36
CA GLY A 141 -16.19 -7.97 7.56
C GLY A 141 -15.37 -9.22 7.34
N ASN A 142 -15.97 -10.19 6.64
CA ASN A 142 -15.44 -11.55 6.48
C ASN A 142 -14.75 -11.80 5.13
N TRP A 143 -14.43 -10.75 4.37
CA TRP A 143 -13.80 -10.88 3.06
C TRP A 143 -12.42 -11.53 3.13
N ALA A 144 -12.03 -12.17 2.03
CA ALA A 144 -10.82 -12.96 1.87
C ALA A 144 -10.78 -14.22 2.76
N ASN A 145 -10.26 -14.13 3.99
CA ASN A 145 -10.04 -15.27 4.88
C ASN A 145 -11.31 -15.86 5.54
N GLY A 146 -12.49 -15.26 5.33
CA GLY A 146 -13.75 -15.73 5.90
C GLY A 146 -14.02 -15.37 7.37
N VAL A 147 -13.12 -14.62 8.03
CA VAL A 147 -13.23 -14.24 9.45
C VAL A 147 -13.71 -12.80 9.58
N THR A 148 -14.77 -12.54 10.35
CA THR A 148 -15.30 -11.18 10.59
C THR A 148 -14.41 -10.41 11.55
N GLU A 149 -13.62 -9.47 11.02
CA GLU A 149 -12.67 -8.64 11.77
C GLU A 149 -12.53 -7.27 11.10
N ILE A 150 -11.87 -6.31 11.77
CA ILE A 150 -11.49 -5.04 11.15
C ILE A 150 -10.30 -5.28 10.22
N LYS A 151 -10.44 -4.89 8.96
CA LYS A 151 -9.42 -5.11 7.94
C LYS A 151 -9.17 -3.83 7.16
N VAL A 152 -7.92 -3.62 6.75
CA VAL A 152 -7.55 -2.66 5.70
C VAL A 152 -7.61 -3.37 4.36
N LEU A 153 -8.32 -2.78 3.40
CA LEU A 153 -8.28 -3.16 2.00
C LEU A 153 -7.22 -2.31 1.27
N THR A 154 -6.22 -2.98 0.71
CA THR A 154 -5.27 -2.39 -0.25
C THR A 154 -5.55 -2.92 -1.64
N GLN A 155 -5.62 -2.03 -2.62
CA GLN A 155 -5.97 -2.38 -3.99
C GLN A 155 -4.79 -2.22 -4.92
N ASN A 156 -4.72 -3.04 -5.96
CA ASN A 156 -3.68 -2.93 -7.00
C ASN A 156 -2.25 -3.07 -6.43
N ILE A 157 -2.05 -4.00 -5.50
CA ILE A 157 -0.72 -4.37 -4.97
C ILE A 157 -0.09 -5.41 -5.90
N PRO A 158 1.17 -5.24 -6.35
CA PRO A 158 1.85 -6.27 -7.14
C PRO A 158 1.92 -7.60 -6.38
N GLY A 159 1.62 -8.72 -7.04
CA GLY A 159 1.55 -10.02 -6.37
C GLY A 159 2.82 -10.45 -5.65
N GLN A 160 4.00 -10.08 -6.17
CA GLN A 160 5.29 -10.28 -5.50
C GLN A 160 5.39 -9.55 -4.16
N VAL A 161 4.80 -8.36 -4.06
CA VAL A 161 4.78 -7.55 -2.85
C VAL A 161 3.80 -8.14 -1.85
N ALA A 162 2.61 -8.52 -2.31
CA ALA A 162 1.60 -9.18 -1.49
C ALA A 162 2.14 -10.48 -0.88
N GLN A 163 2.73 -11.36 -1.70
CA GLN A 163 3.34 -12.61 -1.21
C GLN A 163 4.48 -12.34 -0.23
N ARG A 164 5.34 -11.35 -0.52
CA ARG A 164 6.43 -10.99 0.38
C ARG A 164 5.92 -10.51 1.74
N TYR A 165 4.88 -9.68 1.74
CA TYR A 165 4.26 -9.16 2.95
C TYR A 165 3.63 -10.28 3.77
N ASP A 166 2.85 -11.15 3.12
CA ASP A 166 2.26 -12.32 3.76
C ASP A 166 3.32 -13.24 4.40
N ASN A 167 4.36 -13.61 3.65
CA ASN A 167 5.48 -14.42 4.18
C ASN A 167 6.20 -13.79 5.38
N GLU A 168 6.18 -12.46 5.52
CA GLU A 168 6.87 -11.74 6.60
C GLU A 168 5.98 -11.56 7.84
N PHE A 169 4.66 -11.41 7.65
CA PHE A 169 3.72 -11.05 8.72
C PHE A 169 2.70 -12.15 9.07
N ASP A 170 2.63 -13.23 8.30
CA ASP A 170 1.65 -14.29 8.44
C ASP A 170 2.18 -15.67 7.99
N ASP A 171 1.61 -16.33 6.98
CA ASP A 171 1.93 -17.73 6.64
C ASP A 171 2.23 -17.98 5.14
N GLY A 172 2.04 -16.98 4.28
CA GLY A 172 2.25 -17.07 2.84
C GLY A 172 1.11 -17.71 2.05
N ASP A 173 0.01 -18.10 2.70
CA ASP A 173 -1.21 -18.61 2.05
C ASP A 173 -2.13 -17.45 1.65
N ALA A 174 -2.27 -17.25 0.34
CA ALA A 174 -3.06 -16.16 -0.22
C ALA A 174 -4.56 -16.16 0.13
N THR A 175 -5.07 -17.19 0.82
CA THR A 175 -6.50 -17.35 1.12
C THR A 175 -6.85 -17.37 2.61
N LYS A 176 -5.86 -17.37 3.51
CA LYS A 176 -6.08 -17.55 4.96
C LYS A 176 -5.22 -16.59 5.77
N GLY A 177 -5.34 -16.70 7.09
CA GLY A 177 -4.55 -15.89 8.01
C GLY A 177 -4.95 -14.41 8.02
N ASN A 178 -4.08 -13.58 8.59
CA ASN A 178 -4.25 -12.14 8.75
C ASN A 178 -3.96 -11.36 7.46
N VAL A 179 -3.32 -11.98 6.46
CA VAL A 179 -3.04 -11.37 5.16
C VAL A 179 -3.62 -12.26 4.07
N ALA A 180 -4.71 -11.84 3.44
CA ALA A 180 -5.36 -12.67 2.43
C ALA A 180 -5.77 -11.86 1.19
N ARG A 181 -5.56 -12.48 0.02
CA ARG A 181 -6.00 -11.93 -1.26
C ARG A 181 -7.52 -11.97 -1.34
N TYR A 182 -8.10 -10.88 -1.87
CA TYR A 182 -9.49 -10.86 -2.28
C TYR A 182 -9.69 -11.56 -3.62
N GLY A 183 -10.51 -12.61 -3.63
CA GLY A 183 -10.83 -13.37 -4.83
C GLY A 183 -9.68 -14.25 -5.37
N GLY A 184 -9.82 -14.68 -6.62
CA GLY A 184 -8.93 -15.65 -7.24
C GLY A 184 -9.16 -17.09 -6.76
N SER A 185 -8.27 -17.99 -7.16
CA SER A 185 -8.28 -19.40 -6.76
C SER A 185 -6.88 -19.88 -6.36
N GLY A 186 -6.83 -20.93 -5.52
CA GLY A 186 -5.58 -21.48 -4.99
C GLY A 186 -4.97 -20.64 -3.87
N SER A 187 -4.12 -21.28 -3.06
CA SER A 187 -3.44 -20.69 -1.89
C SER A 187 -2.18 -19.88 -2.24
N THR A 188 -1.89 -19.69 -3.53
CA THR A 188 -0.71 -18.96 -3.99
C THR A 188 -1.07 -17.62 -4.60
N TYR A 189 -0.21 -16.62 -4.36
CA TYR A 189 -0.25 -15.35 -5.06
C TYR A 189 0.17 -15.53 -6.52
N ASP A 190 -0.56 -14.87 -7.41
CA ASP A 190 -0.12 -14.70 -8.79
C ASP A 190 0.84 -13.51 -8.83
N LEU A 191 2.11 -13.77 -9.13
CA LEU A 191 3.21 -12.81 -8.98
C LEU A 191 3.24 -11.76 -10.09
N ASP A 192 2.59 -12.03 -11.21
CA ASP A 192 2.61 -11.17 -12.40
C ASP A 192 1.36 -10.29 -12.51
N SER A 193 0.40 -10.44 -11.59
CA SER A 193 -0.81 -9.62 -11.53
C SER A 193 -0.79 -8.63 -10.37
N SER A 194 -1.71 -7.67 -10.43
CA SER A 194 -2.00 -6.76 -9.33
C SER A 194 -3.24 -7.27 -8.60
N LEU A 195 -3.16 -7.27 -7.27
CA LEU A 195 -4.08 -7.96 -6.39
C LEU A 195 -4.66 -6.98 -5.38
N ASP A 196 -5.90 -7.26 -4.99
CA ASP A 196 -6.54 -6.62 -3.85
C ASP A 196 -6.31 -7.52 -2.63
N VAL A 197 -5.80 -6.95 -1.54
CA VAL A 197 -5.38 -7.69 -0.34
C VAL A 197 -6.05 -7.08 0.88
N PHE A 198 -6.71 -7.93 1.66
CA PHE A 198 -7.22 -7.60 2.98
C PHE A 198 -6.18 -7.96 4.03
N ILE A 199 -5.91 -7.01 4.93
CA ILE A 199 -4.98 -7.16 6.03
C ILE A 199 -5.73 -6.90 7.33
N THR A 200 -5.79 -7.89 8.22
CA THR A 200 -6.38 -7.75 9.56
C THR A 200 -5.54 -6.78 10.42
N LEU A 201 -6.23 -5.95 11.22
CA LEU A 201 -5.64 -4.88 12.03
C LEU A 201 -5.53 -5.20 13.51
#